data_AF-A0A0Q5F7Y0-F1
#
_entry.id   AF-A0A0Q5F7Y0-F1
#
_cell.length_a   1.000
_cell.length_b   1.000
_cell.length_c   1.000
_cell.angle_alpha   90.00
_cell.angle_beta   90.00
_cell.angle_gamma   90.00
#
_symmetry.space_group_name_H-M   'P 1'
#
loop_
_entity.id
_entity.type
_entity.pdbx_description
1 polymer ?
#
loop_
_entity_poly.entity_id
_entity_poly.type
_entity_poly.pdbx_seq_one_letter_code
_entity_poly.pdbx_strand_id
1 'polypeptide(L)'
;MTVEAFRQIRRLPPALRATAEGLRMHADDHGRGRVELRQILADVYPEQSDVTESVLVDHLLELAEADVLTLYEDRGVSLYVFTHWGRIDRPTKSELPEPPPFARRSREPRESLLAGERGSERESESEGARASVRAGETPSARMSREVLPPNPFCEDHPGGVLEPCIACQNARLRNKHFLDIRRWDMRNGEGWSDETF
;
A
#
# COMPACT_ATOMS: atom_id res chain seq x y z
N MET A 1 9.72 26.61 12.89
CA MET A 1 10.37 25.79 11.85
C MET A 1 11.87 26.03 11.88
N THR A 2 12.66 25.00 12.14
CA THR A 2 14.13 25.09 12.13
C THR A 2 14.64 25.08 10.69
N VAL A 3 15.83 25.64 10.45
CA VAL A 3 16.45 25.67 9.11
C VAL A 3 16.70 24.25 8.57
N GLU A 4 16.96 23.30 9.46
CA GLU A 4 17.20 21.90 9.12
C GLU A 4 15.94 21.19 8.62
N ALA A 5 14.80 21.36 9.30
CA ALA A 5 13.52 20.82 8.85
C ALA A 5 13.13 21.33 7.46
N PHE A 6 13.37 22.62 7.19
CA PHE A 6 13.14 23.20 5.87
C PHE A 6 14.05 22.60 4.80
N ARG A 7 15.33 22.35 5.10
CA ARG A 7 16.26 21.68 4.18
C ARG A 7 15.86 20.24 3.90
N GLN A 8 15.34 19.53 4.90
CA GLN A 8 14.91 18.14 4.79
C GLN A 8 13.71 18.02 3.83
N ILE A 9 12.69 18.87 4.00
CA ILE A 9 11.54 18.93 3.08
C ILE A 9 12.00 19.24 1.65
N ARG A 10 12.94 20.18 1.46
CA ARG A 10 13.45 20.54 0.12
C ARG A 10 14.16 19.40 -0.62
N ARG A 11 14.66 18.39 0.08
CA ARG A 11 15.30 17.22 -0.52
C ARG A 11 14.30 16.16 -1.00
N LEU A 12 13.05 16.24 -0.55
CA LEU A 12 12.01 15.29 -0.94
C LEU A 12 11.58 15.49 -2.40
N PRO A 13 11.06 14.44 -3.06
CA PRO A 13 10.43 14.55 -4.37
C PRO A 13 9.35 15.64 -4.44
N PRO A 14 9.14 16.27 -5.61
CA PRO A 14 8.18 17.38 -5.76
C PRO A 14 6.77 17.07 -5.25
N ALA A 15 6.27 15.86 -5.52
CA ALA A 15 4.93 15.43 -5.10
C ALA A 15 4.78 15.42 -3.57
N LEU A 16 5.75 14.84 -2.85
CA LEU A 16 5.77 14.81 -1.38
C LEU A 16 5.89 16.20 -0.75
N ARG A 17 6.65 17.09 -1.39
CA ARG A 17 6.73 18.49 -0.93
C ARG A 17 5.38 19.18 -1.05
N ALA A 18 4.67 18.95 -2.15
CA ALA A 18 3.31 19.47 -2.34
C ALA A 18 2.35 18.88 -1.29
N THR A 19 2.44 17.57 -1.00
CA THR A 19 1.65 16.94 0.07
C THR A 19 1.95 17.57 1.43
N ALA A 20 3.22 17.73 1.78
CA ALA A 20 3.65 18.31 3.05
C ALA A 20 3.15 19.75 3.23
N GLU A 21 3.22 20.56 2.18
CA GLU A 21 2.73 21.94 2.23
C GLU A 21 1.20 22.00 2.28
N GLY A 22 0.52 21.15 1.51
CA GLY A 22 -0.93 20.98 1.58
C GLY A 22 -1.40 20.64 2.99
N LEU A 23 -0.84 19.59 3.58
CA LEU A 23 -1.13 19.19 4.97
C LEU A 23 -0.85 20.30 5.98
N ARG A 24 0.16 21.15 5.73
CA ARG A 24 0.47 22.27 6.59
C ARG A 24 -0.67 23.29 6.66
N MET A 25 -1.38 23.50 5.55
CA MET A 25 -2.55 24.38 5.49
C MET A 25 -3.79 23.78 6.17
N HIS A 26 -3.84 22.45 6.32
CA HIS A 26 -4.92 21.74 7.00
C HIS A 26 -4.68 21.50 8.49
N ALA A 27 -3.45 21.67 8.95
CA ALA A 27 -3.11 21.51 10.35
C ALA A 27 -3.62 22.69 11.18
N ASP A 28 -3.96 22.39 12.44
CA ASP A 28 -4.36 23.39 13.42
C ASP A 28 -3.18 24.27 13.87
N ASP A 29 -3.45 25.21 14.78
CA ASP A 29 -2.44 26.12 15.30
C ASP A 29 -1.27 25.41 16.02
N HIS A 30 -1.45 24.14 16.38
CA HIS A 30 -0.47 23.29 17.02
C HIS A 30 0.23 22.32 16.04
N GLY A 31 -0.07 22.42 14.75
CA GLY A 31 0.52 21.57 13.72
C GLY A 31 -0.06 20.16 13.68
N ARG A 32 -1.28 19.97 14.18
CA ARG A 32 -1.98 18.68 14.23
C ARG A 32 -3.13 18.68 13.25
N GLY A 33 -3.41 17.53 12.66
CA GLY A 33 -4.56 17.36 11.78
C GLY A 33 -5.06 15.93 11.77
N ARG A 34 -6.25 15.74 11.20
CA ARG A 34 -6.84 14.41 10.96
C ARG A 34 -6.40 13.89 9.61
N VAL A 35 -6.17 12.59 9.54
CA VAL A 35 -5.87 11.89 8.29
C VAL A 35 -7.20 11.50 7.63
N GLU A 36 -7.89 12.50 7.09
CA GLU A 36 -9.12 12.30 6.31
C GLU A 36 -8.78 12.30 4.81
N LEU A 37 -8.36 11.15 4.29
CA LEU A 37 -7.76 11.02 2.95
C LEU A 37 -8.57 11.69 1.84
N ARG A 38 -9.89 11.50 1.84
CA ARG A 38 -10.78 12.09 0.83
C ARG A 38 -10.82 13.61 0.90
N GLN A 39 -10.80 14.18 2.11
CA GLN A 39 -10.78 15.62 2.30
C GLN A 39 -9.42 16.19 1.91
N ILE A 40 -8.34 15.57 2.37
CA ILE A 40 -6.97 15.96 2.01
C ILE A 40 -6.77 15.92 0.49
N LEU A 41 -7.28 14.89 -0.20
CA LEU A 41 -7.23 14.84 -1.66
C LEU A 41 -8.02 15.98 -2.30
N ALA A 42 -9.25 16.23 -1.85
CA ALA A 42 -10.08 17.30 -2.42
C ALA A 42 -9.44 18.68 -2.26
N ASP A 43 -8.78 18.93 -1.13
CA ASP A 43 -8.24 20.25 -0.81
C ASP A 43 -6.81 20.45 -1.36
N VAL A 44 -5.96 19.42 -1.31
CA VAL A 44 -4.55 19.51 -1.76
C VAL A 44 -4.41 19.18 -3.25
N TYR A 45 -5.27 18.33 -3.80
CA TYR A 45 -5.20 17.80 -5.16
C TYR A 45 -6.53 17.94 -5.94
N PRO A 46 -7.17 19.13 -5.96
CA PRO A 46 -8.53 19.29 -6.53
C PRO A 46 -8.63 18.92 -8.02
N GLU A 47 -7.56 19.13 -8.79
CA GLU A 47 -7.54 18.90 -10.24
C GLU A 47 -6.61 17.74 -10.65
N GLN A 48 -5.98 17.05 -9.68
CA GLN A 48 -4.99 16.01 -9.91
C GLN A 48 -5.60 14.62 -9.67
N SER A 49 -6.08 14.00 -10.74
CA SER A 49 -6.69 12.67 -10.70
C SER A 49 -5.68 11.52 -10.62
N ASP A 50 -4.40 11.81 -10.82
CA ASP A 50 -3.28 10.88 -10.70
C ASP A 50 -2.94 10.56 -9.23
N VAL A 51 -3.26 11.46 -8.31
CA VAL A 51 -3.07 11.25 -6.87
C VAL A 51 -4.31 10.59 -6.28
N THR A 52 -4.24 9.28 -6.08
CA THR A 52 -5.30 8.48 -5.44
C THR A 52 -5.11 8.40 -3.93
N GLU A 53 -6.09 7.84 -3.21
CA GLU A 53 -5.97 7.60 -1.76
C GLU A 53 -4.76 6.72 -1.43
N SER A 54 -4.44 5.72 -2.26
CA SER A 54 -3.27 4.87 -2.04
C SER A 54 -1.97 5.66 -2.17
N VAL A 55 -1.86 6.52 -3.19
CA VAL A 55 -0.68 7.39 -3.38
C VAL A 55 -0.53 8.36 -2.21
N LEU A 56 -1.63 8.93 -1.73
CA LEU A 56 -1.59 9.81 -0.56
C LEU A 56 -1.15 9.07 0.70
N VAL A 57 -1.59 7.83 0.91
CA VAL A 57 -1.10 6.99 2.02
C VAL A 57 0.40 6.76 1.92
N ASP A 58 0.90 6.42 0.73
CA ASP A 58 2.34 6.25 0.49
C ASP A 58 3.10 7.55 0.80
N HIS A 59 2.59 8.69 0.34
CA HIS A 59 3.18 9.99 0.67
C HIS A 59 3.23 10.28 2.17
N LEU A 60 2.16 9.97 2.90
CA LEU A 60 2.11 10.17 4.36
C LEU A 60 3.13 9.29 5.08
N LEU A 61 3.31 8.04 4.64
CA LEU A 61 4.30 7.13 5.20
C LEU A 61 5.72 7.60 4.90
N GLU A 62 6.00 8.03 3.68
CA GLU A 62 7.31 8.58 3.29
C GLU A 62 7.63 9.88 4.03
N LEU A 63 6.65 10.76 4.24
CA LEU A 63 6.82 11.97 5.05
C LEU A 63 7.10 11.64 6.53
N ALA A 64 6.49 10.58 7.05
CA ALA A 64 6.77 10.09 8.39
C ALA A 64 8.18 9.49 8.49
N GLU A 65 8.61 8.72 7.50
CA GLU A 65 9.97 8.16 7.42
C GLU A 65 11.02 9.27 7.32
N ALA A 66 10.72 10.33 6.57
CA ALA A 66 11.56 11.51 6.46
C ALA A 66 11.52 12.43 7.69
N ASP A 67 10.88 12.04 8.79
CA ASP A 67 10.77 12.79 10.05
C ASP A 67 10.17 14.22 9.86
N VAL A 68 9.33 14.38 8.85
CA VAL A 68 8.60 15.64 8.59
C VAL A 68 7.37 15.72 9.47
N LEU A 69 6.68 14.59 9.64
CA LEU A 69 5.49 14.44 10.46
C LEU A 69 5.54 13.13 11.24
N THR A 70 4.72 13.03 12.29
CA THR A 70 4.47 11.81 13.03
C THR A 70 3.00 11.44 12.87
N LEU A 71 2.75 10.21 12.43
CA LEU A 71 1.42 9.63 12.37
C LEU A 71 1.12 8.94 13.70
N TYR A 72 -0.10 9.12 14.22
CA TYR A 72 -0.55 8.48 15.44
C TYR A 72 -2.05 8.21 15.37
N GLU A 73 -2.53 7.35 16.25
CA GLU A 73 -3.95 7.02 16.36
C GLU A 73 -4.43 7.41 17.76
N ASP A 74 -5.58 8.10 17.81
CA ASP A 74 -6.33 8.27 19.06
C ASP A 74 -7.77 7.81 18.83
N ARG A 75 -8.23 6.86 19.66
CA ARG A 75 -9.61 6.36 19.67
C ARG A 75 -10.13 5.90 18.29
N GLY A 76 -9.30 5.24 17.48
CA GLY A 76 -9.69 4.77 16.14
C GLY A 76 -9.62 5.85 15.05
N VAL A 77 -9.13 7.05 15.37
CA VAL A 77 -8.96 8.15 14.41
C VAL A 77 -7.47 8.32 14.13
N SER A 78 -7.12 8.19 12.85
CA SER A 78 -5.77 8.48 12.36
C SER A 78 -5.52 9.99 12.35
N LEU A 79 -4.46 10.40 13.03
CA LEU A 79 -4.03 11.77 13.21
C LEU A 79 -2.58 11.92 12.75
N TYR A 80 -2.20 13.16 12.46
CA TYR A 80 -0.83 13.51 12.18
C TYR A 80 -0.43 14.76 12.95
N VAL A 81 0.86 14.88 13.26
CA VAL A 81 1.45 16.08 13.83
C VAL A 81 2.78 16.36 13.15
N PHE A 82 3.05 17.62 12.82
CA PHE A 82 4.35 18.01 12.29
C PHE A 82 5.43 17.93 13.37
N THR A 83 6.54 17.25 13.07
CA THR A 83 7.70 17.15 13.99
C THR A 83 8.26 18.55 14.30
N HIS A 84 8.21 19.45 13.31
CA HIS A 84 8.71 20.81 13.43
C HIS A 84 7.62 21.82 13.06
N TRP A 85 6.92 22.34 14.06
CA TRP A 85 5.93 23.40 13.88
C TRP A 85 6.50 24.81 14.09
N GLY A 86 5.85 25.81 13.50
CA GLY A 86 6.16 27.21 13.75
C GLY A 86 5.63 27.63 15.14
N ARG A 87 6.22 28.67 15.74
CA ARG A 87 5.55 29.35 16.84
C ARG A 87 4.42 30.18 16.24
N ILE A 88 3.20 29.91 16.66
CA ILE A 88 2.04 30.76 16.35
C ILE A 88 1.81 31.68 17.54
N ASP A 89 1.62 32.97 17.27
CA ASP A 89 1.26 33.93 18.31
C ASP A 89 -0.24 33.84 18.59
N ARG A 90 -0.58 33.58 19.87
CA ARG A 90 -1.95 33.37 20.37
C ARG A 90 -2.66 32.16 19.72
N PRO A 91 -2.12 30.95 19.89
CA PRO A 91 -2.74 29.75 19.33
C PRO A 91 -4.10 29.50 19.96
N THR A 92 -5.06 29.10 19.13
CA THR A 92 -6.35 28.57 19.60
C THR A 92 -6.11 27.23 20.28
N LYS A 93 -6.88 26.91 21.33
CA LYS A 93 -6.77 25.61 22.00
C LYS A 93 -7.06 24.49 20.99
N SER A 94 -6.09 23.61 20.76
CA SER A 94 -6.30 22.43 19.92
C SER A 94 -7.41 21.53 20.48
N GLU A 95 -8.31 21.12 19.61
CA GLU A 95 -9.29 20.06 19.89
C GLU A 95 -8.70 18.66 19.69
N LEU A 96 -7.51 18.58 19.07
CA LEU A 96 -6.86 17.32 18.74
C LEU A 96 -5.92 16.87 19.87
N PRO A 97 -6.00 15.60 20.27
CA PRO A 97 -5.19 15.05 21.34
C PRO A 97 -3.71 15.11 20.97
N GLU A 98 -2.85 15.29 21.98
CA GLU A 98 -1.41 15.16 21.79
C GLU A 98 -1.03 13.73 21.42
N PRO A 99 -0.02 13.53 20.56
CA PRO A 99 0.53 12.21 20.34
C PRO A 99 0.98 11.64 21.69
N PRO A 100 0.69 10.37 22.01
CA PRO A 100 1.14 9.77 23.25
C PRO A 100 2.68 9.83 23.33
N PRO A 101 3.27 10.01 24.53
CA PRO A 101 4.72 10.21 24.70
C PRO A 101 5.59 9.04 24.20
N PHE A 102 4.97 7.91 23.85
CA PHE A 102 5.59 6.71 23.30
C PHE A 102 4.92 6.22 22.01
N ALA A 103 4.36 7.12 21.18
CA ALA A 103 3.99 6.76 19.81
C ALA A 103 5.24 6.19 19.14
N ARG A 104 5.31 4.86 19.09
CA ARG A 104 6.49 4.09 18.71
C ARG A 104 6.90 4.59 17.33
N ARG A 105 8.15 5.01 17.19
CA ARG A 105 8.78 5.06 15.86
C ARG A 105 8.48 3.71 15.23
N SER A 106 7.88 3.67 14.05
CA SER A 106 7.48 2.44 13.33
C SER A 106 8.64 1.52 12.92
N ARG A 107 9.73 1.51 13.69
CA ARG A 107 10.88 0.61 13.63
C ARG A 107 10.68 -0.61 14.53
N GLU A 108 9.55 -1.29 14.40
CA GLU A 108 9.56 -2.73 14.67
C GLU A 108 9.78 -3.43 13.33
N PRO A 109 10.97 -4.04 13.10
CA PRO A 109 11.15 -4.91 11.95
C PRO A 109 10.13 -6.05 12.08
N ARG A 110 9.42 -6.38 11.00
CA ARG A 110 8.49 -7.51 10.89
C ARG A 110 9.23 -8.86 10.89
N GLU A 111 10.14 -9.05 11.84
CA GLU A 111 10.98 -10.24 11.98
C GLU A 111 10.90 -10.75 13.42
N SER A 112 9.69 -11.09 13.90
CA SER A 112 9.53 -11.82 15.17
C SER A 112 8.17 -12.52 15.29
N LEU A 113 7.74 -13.25 14.25
CA LEU A 113 6.64 -14.23 14.39
C LEU A 113 6.97 -15.60 13.77
N LEU A 114 8.25 -15.93 13.63
CA LEU A 114 8.71 -17.27 13.25
C LEU A 114 9.65 -17.83 14.32
N ALA A 115 9.09 -18.24 15.45
CA ALA A 115 9.75 -19.14 16.40
C ALA A 115 8.68 -19.74 17.34
N GLY A 116 8.26 -20.98 17.06
CA GLY A 116 7.29 -21.72 17.88
C GLY A 116 6.81 -22.98 17.20
N GLU A 117 7.65 -24.01 17.24
CA GLU A 117 7.50 -25.32 16.61
C GLU A 117 6.42 -26.24 17.22
N ARG A 118 6.14 -27.33 16.48
CA ARG A 118 5.45 -28.60 16.82
C ARG A 118 3.92 -28.57 16.75
N GLY A 119 3.24 -29.43 15.99
CA GLY A 119 3.64 -30.63 15.24
C GLY A 119 2.40 -31.52 15.13
N SER A 120 2.15 -32.11 13.96
CA SER A 120 1.45 -33.40 13.83
C SER A 120 1.49 -33.81 12.37
N GLU A 121 2.25 -34.86 12.13
CA GLU A 121 2.24 -35.67 10.93
C GLU A 121 0.82 -36.14 10.59
N ARG A 122 0.53 -36.23 9.29
CA ARG A 122 -0.24 -37.34 8.73
C ARG A 122 0.08 -37.46 7.24
N GLU A 123 0.83 -38.52 6.95
CA GLU A 123 0.93 -39.16 5.66
C GLU A 123 -0.46 -39.55 5.15
N SER A 124 -0.71 -39.39 3.87
CA SER A 124 -1.63 -40.24 3.12
C SER A 124 -1.27 -40.18 1.64
N GLU A 125 -0.64 -41.25 1.21
CA GLU A 125 -0.55 -41.68 -0.17
C GLU A 125 -1.97 -41.76 -0.79
N SER A 126 -2.15 -41.27 -2.01
CA SER A 126 -2.95 -42.02 -2.98
C SER A 126 -2.53 -41.69 -4.41
N GLU A 127 -2.04 -42.73 -5.07
CA GLU A 127 -1.94 -42.88 -6.51
C GLU A 127 -3.31 -42.77 -7.17
N GLY A 128 -3.37 -42.23 -8.39
CA GLY A 128 -4.62 -42.17 -9.15
C GLY A 128 -4.48 -41.57 -10.54
N ALA A 129 -3.88 -42.31 -11.45
CA ALA A 129 -3.83 -42.03 -12.89
C ALA A 129 -5.23 -41.82 -13.52
N ARG A 130 -5.35 -40.93 -14.50
CA ARG A 130 -5.70 -41.26 -15.92
C ARG A 130 -6.02 -40.05 -16.80
N ALA A 131 -5.29 -40.03 -17.93
CA ALA A 131 -5.76 -39.90 -19.31
C ALA A 131 -6.56 -38.67 -19.80
N SER A 132 -5.82 -37.78 -20.47
CA SER A 132 -6.04 -37.28 -21.85
C SER A 132 -7.46 -37.25 -22.44
N VAL A 133 -7.90 -36.04 -22.85
CA VAL A 133 -8.57 -35.83 -24.15
C VAL A 133 -8.13 -34.46 -24.71
N ARG A 134 -7.53 -34.46 -25.90
CA ARG A 134 -7.29 -33.30 -26.77
C ARG A 134 -8.49 -33.13 -27.71
N ALA A 135 -8.85 -31.89 -28.06
CA ALA A 135 -8.91 -31.39 -29.45
C ALA A 135 -9.72 -30.09 -29.53
N GLY A 136 -9.17 -29.09 -30.24
CA GLY A 136 -9.94 -27.94 -30.73
C GLY A 136 -9.17 -26.63 -30.84
N GLU A 137 -8.03 -26.61 -31.55
CA GLU A 137 -7.32 -25.39 -31.95
C GLU A 137 -7.97 -24.74 -33.18
N THR A 138 -8.06 -23.41 -33.21
CA THR A 138 -7.79 -22.56 -34.40
C THR A 138 -7.41 -21.13 -33.94
N PRO A 139 -6.66 -20.36 -34.75
CA PRO A 139 -5.43 -19.71 -34.28
C PRO A 139 -5.43 -18.16 -34.38
N SER A 140 -4.35 -17.56 -33.84
CA SER A 140 -3.91 -16.15 -33.91
C SER A 140 -4.16 -15.38 -32.60
N ALA A 141 -3.19 -14.84 -31.86
CA ALA A 141 -1.84 -14.41 -32.20
C ALA A 141 -0.87 -14.68 -31.03
N ARG A 142 0.40 -14.80 -31.39
CA ARG A 142 1.57 -15.14 -30.55
C ARG A 142 1.60 -14.38 -29.21
N MET A 143 1.43 -15.07 -28.10
CA MET A 143 1.87 -14.63 -26.76
C MET A 143 2.51 -15.83 -26.07
N SER A 144 3.69 -15.60 -25.51
CA SER A 144 4.61 -16.63 -25.01
C SER A 144 3.95 -17.57 -24.01
N ARG A 145 4.06 -18.86 -24.32
CA ARG A 145 3.84 -20.02 -23.47
C ARG A 145 4.57 -19.84 -22.14
N GLU A 146 3.83 -19.66 -21.04
CA GLU A 146 4.05 -20.25 -19.71
C GLU A 146 3.37 -19.40 -18.62
N VAL A 147 2.61 -20.09 -17.77
CA VAL A 147 1.80 -19.61 -16.62
C VAL A 147 0.41 -19.05 -16.98
N LEU A 148 -0.59 -19.94 -16.91
CA LEU A 148 -2.00 -19.58 -16.84
C LEU A 148 -2.31 -18.84 -15.52
N PRO A 149 -3.29 -17.94 -15.48
CA PRO A 149 -3.71 -17.31 -14.23
C PRO A 149 -4.20 -18.37 -13.24
N PRO A 150 -3.83 -18.27 -11.94
CA PRO A 150 -4.31 -19.21 -10.93
C PRO A 150 -5.83 -19.10 -10.81
N ASN A 151 -6.53 -20.22 -10.57
CA ASN A 151 -8.00 -20.20 -10.44
C ASN A 151 -8.43 -19.20 -9.34
N PRO A 152 -9.39 -18.31 -9.58
CA PRO A 152 -9.92 -17.41 -8.55
C PRO A 152 -10.70 -18.12 -7.44
N PHE A 153 -10.92 -19.42 -7.52
CA PHE A 153 -11.60 -20.19 -6.48
C PHE A 153 -10.70 -21.32 -5.92
N CYS A 154 -11.00 -21.75 -4.70
CA CYS A 154 -10.30 -22.88 -4.10
C CYS A 154 -10.71 -24.22 -4.74
N GLU A 155 -9.93 -25.26 -4.49
CA GLU A 155 -10.19 -26.61 -5.02
C GLU A 155 -11.52 -27.19 -4.52
N ASP A 156 -11.97 -26.79 -3.32
CA ASP A 156 -13.27 -27.19 -2.77
C ASP A 156 -14.46 -26.57 -3.51
N HIS A 157 -14.25 -25.43 -4.18
CA HIS A 157 -15.30 -24.69 -4.87
C HIS A 157 -14.83 -24.19 -6.25
N PRO A 158 -14.58 -25.07 -7.23
CA PRO A 158 -13.96 -24.67 -8.50
C PRO A 158 -14.81 -23.67 -9.33
N GLY A 159 -16.12 -23.58 -9.06
CA GLY A 159 -17.04 -22.60 -9.66
C GLY A 159 -17.44 -21.45 -8.73
N GLY A 160 -16.83 -21.37 -7.53
CA GLY A 160 -17.21 -20.44 -6.49
C GLY A 160 -18.37 -20.91 -5.62
N VAL A 161 -18.54 -20.21 -4.50
CA VAL A 161 -19.60 -20.44 -3.52
C VAL A 161 -20.16 -19.09 -3.08
N LEU A 162 -21.45 -19.04 -2.76
CA LEU A 162 -22.13 -17.83 -2.29
C LEU A 162 -21.81 -17.52 -0.82
N GLU A 163 -21.48 -18.55 -0.04
CA GLU A 163 -21.06 -18.43 1.35
C GLU A 163 -19.61 -17.90 1.45
N PRO A 164 -19.29 -17.14 2.52
CA PRO A 164 -17.96 -16.58 2.70
C PRO A 164 -16.95 -17.69 2.98
N CYS A 165 -16.15 -18.03 1.96
CA CYS A 165 -15.04 -18.99 2.08
C CYS A 165 -13.69 -18.25 2.04
N ILE A 166 -12.92 -18.39 3.12
CA ILE A 166 -11.58 -17.78 3.25
C ILE A 166 -10.63 -18.28 2.16
N ALA A 167 -10.69 -19.56 1.79
CA ALA A 167 -9.85 -20.13 0.75
C ALA A 167 -10.16 -19.54 -0.64
N CYS A 168 -11.44 -19.35 -0.97
CA CYS A 168 -11.85 -18.65 -2.19
C CYS A 168 -11.41 -17.19 -2.19
N GLN A 169 -11.52 -16.49 -1.06
CA GLN A 169 -11.05 -15.11 -0.94
C GLN A 169 -9.55 -15.00 -1.20
N ASN A 170 -8.75 -15.91 -0.63
CA ASN A 170 -7.31 -15.98 -0.85
C ASN A 170 -6.97 -16.32 -2.31
N ALA A 171 -7.71 -17.23 -2.95
CA ALA A 171 -7.54 -17.56 -4.36
C ALA A 171 -7.80 -16.35 -5.29
N ARG A 172 -8.86 -15.56 -5.01
CA ARG A 172 -9.13 -14.30 -5.72
C ARG A 172 -8.02 -13.28 -5.55
N LEU A 173 -7.46 -13.14 -4.34
CA LEU A 173 -6.34 -12.22 -4.08
C LEU A 173 -5.08 -12.64 -4.87
N ARG A 174 -4.77 -13.94 -4.91
CA ARG A 174 -3.65 -14.48 -5.71
C ARG A 174 -3.85 -14.25 -7.21
N ASN A 175 -5.06 -14.50 -7.72
CA ASN A 175 -5.40 -14.23 -9.11
C ASN A 175 -5.26 -12.73 -9.45
N LYS A 176 -5.78 -11.84 -8.60
CA LYS A 176 -5.63 -10.40 -8.77
C LYS A 176 -4.16 -9.99 -8.84
N HIS A 177 -3.34 -10.43 -7.89
CA HIS A 177 -1.92 -10.13 -7.85
C HIS A 177 -1.18 -10.60 -9.13
N PHE A 178 -1.50 -11.81 -9.61
CA PHE A 178 -0.95 -12.32 -10.87
C PHE A 178 -1.30 -11.43 -12.07
N LEU A 179 -2.57 -11.00 -12.17
CA LEU A 179 -3.02 -10.12 -13.25
C LEU A 179 -2.38 -8.72 -13.16
N ASP A 180 -2.18 -8.20 -11.95
CA ASP A 180 -1.55 -6.90 -11.72
C ASP A 180 -0.07 -6.91 -12.14
N ILE A 181 0.68 -7.96 -11.78
CA ILE A 181 2.07 -8.16 -12.25
C ILE A 181 2.11 -8.22 -13.77
N ARG A 182 1.26 -9.04 -14.39
CA ARG A 182 1.23 -9.17 -15.86
C ARG A 182 0.87 -7.85 -16.55
N ARG A 183 -0.05 -7.07 -15.97
CA ARG A 183 -0.40 -5.73 -16.49
C ARG A 183 0.75 -4.73 -16.34
N TRP A 184 1.55 -4.85 -15.29
CA TRP A 184 2.76 -4.05 -15.10
C TRP A 184 3.85 -4.47 -16.09
N ASP A 185 4.12 -5.78 -16.24
CA ASP A 185 5.07 -6.33 -17.22
C ASP A 185 4.71 -5.92 -18.65
N MET A 186 3.43 -6.01 -19.05
CA MET A 186 3.00 -5.60 -20.39
C MET A 186 3.20 -4.10 -20.64
N ARG A 187 3.08 -3.25 -19.60
CA ARG A 187 3.33 -1.80 -19.74
C ARG A 187 4.81 -1.46 -19.80
N ASN A 188 5.67 -2.27 -19.19
CA ASN A 188 7.10 -1.98 -19.05
C ASN A 188 8.01 -2.82 -19.96
N GLY A 189 7.48 -3.87 -20.60
CA GLY A 189 8.22 -4.83 -21.42
C GLY A 189 8.52 -4.40 -22.86
N GLU A 190 8.05 -3.24 -23.33
CA GLU A 190 8.29 -2.75 -24.70
C GLU A 190 9.55 -1.86 -24.84
N GLY A 191 10.40 -1.75 -23.81
CA GLY A 191 11.47 -0.74 -23.76
C GLY A 191 12.93 -1.20 -23.82
N TRP A 192 13.22 -2.51 -23.99
CA TRP A 192 14.61 -2.98 -23.92
C TRP A 192 14.99 -3.84 -25.13
N SER A 193 15.07 -3.20 -26.30
CA SER A 193 15.88 -3.69 -27.41
C SER A 193 17.30 -3.18 -27.27
N ASP A 194 18.12 -4.05 -26.70
CA ASP A 194 19.58 -4.20 -26.82
C ASP A 194 20.21 -3.40 -27.98
N GLU A 195 20.77 -2.21 -27.70
CA GLU A 195 21.74 -1.55 -28.59
C GLU A 195 23.14 -2.04 -28.21
N THR A 196 23.56 -3.10 -28.89
CA THR A 196 24.97 -3.51 -28.98
C THR A 196 25.64 -2.73 -30.12
N PHE A 197 26.55 -1.80 -29.78
CA PHE A 197 27.66 -1.36 -30.64
C PHE A 197 28.84 -0.90 -29.79
#